data_AF-A0A937U9S3-F1
#
_entry.id   AF-A0A937U9S3-F1
#
_cell.length_a   1.000
_cell.length_b   1.000
_cell.length_c   1.000
_cell.angle_alpha   90.00
_cell.angle_beta   90.00
_cell.angle_gamma   90.00
#
_symmetry.space_group_name_H-M   'P 1'
#
loop_
_entity.id
_entity.type
_entity.pdbx_description
1 polymer ?
#
loop_
_entity_poly.entity_id
_entity_poly.type
_entity_poly.pdbx_seq_one_letter_code
_entity_poly.pdbx_strand_id
1 'polypeptide(L)'
;MSEEDQRKSPDTRKKSDEVDYFEQYWRYCAAVRNWLVAFGVGGCVLLISERSGIFKGVSSEMRADIVRLFVAGVIAQLALALINKWIHWYIYWGNADEKFRTSCLYRVSDRVSTWFFLDIVADLFTCAVYAVGAWKMFVSLPGSTN
;
A
#
# COMPACT_ATOMS: atom_id res chain seq x y z
N MET A 1 -0.69 -1.83 -34.75
CA MET A 1 -2.14 -2.06 -34.85
C MET A 1 -2.33 -3.23 -35.80
N SER A 2 -2.41 -4.45 -35.27
CA SER A 2 -2.47 -5.69 -36.07
C SER A 2 -3.88 -5.90 -36.65
N GLU A 3 -4.00 -6.64 -37.76
CA GLU A 3 -5.28 -6.91 -38.45
C GLU A 3 -6.32 -7.63 -37.56
N GLU A 4 -5.87 -8.30 -36.51
CA GLU A 4 -6.72 -8.97 -35.51
C GLU A 4 -7.52 -7.97 -34.64
N ASP A 5 -6.95 -6.77 -34.44
CA ASP A 5 -7.53 -5.71 -33.63
C ASP A 5 -8.74 -5.02 -34.31
N GLN A 6 -8.82 -5.12 -35.64
CA GLN A 6 -9.92 -4.54 -36.43
C GLN A 6 -11.20 -5.40 -36.42
N ARG A 7 -11.12 -6.70 -36.07
CA ARG A 7 -12.25 -7.64 -36.10
C ARG A 7 -13.11 -7.68 -34.82
N LYS A 8 -12.65 -7.12 -33.70
CA LYS A 8 -13.44 -7.10 -32.47
C LYS A 8 -14.59 -6.09 -32.57
N SER A 9 -15.80 -6.47 -32.19
CA SER A 9 -16.93 -5.53 -32.09
C SER A 9 -16.55 -4.37 -31.15
N PRO A 10 -17.06 -3.14 -31.37
CA PRO A 10 -16.72 -2.00 -30.51
C PRO A 10 -17.02 -2.23 -29.01
N ASP A 11 -17.98 -3.10 -28.66
CA ASP A 11 -18.28 -3.51 -27.28
C ASP A 11 -17.20 -4.46 -26.70
N THR A 12 -16.65 -5.37 -27.52
CA THR A 12 -15.58 -6.27 -27.07
C THR A 12 -14.22 -5.59 -26.93
N ARG A 13 -13.94 -4.54 -27.70
CA ARG A 13 -12.74 -3.70 -27.52
C ARG A 13 -12.77 -2.88 -26.23
N LYS A 14 -13.88 -2.19 -25.95
CA LYS A 14 -14.01 -1.39 -24.71
C LYS A 14 -13.80 -2.23 -23.44
N LYS A 15 -14.39 -3.43 -23.40
CA LYS A 15 -14.22 -4.35 -22.26
C LYS A 15 -12.79 -4.85 -22.10
N SER A 16 -12.06 -5.12 -23.19
CA SER A 16 -10.66 -5.53 -23.07
C SER A 16 -9.78 -4.39 -22.54
N ASP A 17 -10.02 -3.17 -23.01
CA ASP A 17 -9.24 -2.00 -22.60
C ASP A 17 -9.46 -1.68 -21.11
N GLU A 18 -10.71 -1.74 -20.62
CA GLU A 18 -11.03 -1.54 -19.20
C GLU A 18 -10.32 -2.54 -18.27
N VAL A 19 -10.26 -3.81 -18.67
CA VAL A 19 -9.55 -4.86 -17.92
C VAL A 19 -8.04 -4.57 -17.89
N ASP A 20 -7.45 -4.17 -19.02
CA ASP A 20 -6.02 -3.85 -19.10
C ASP A 20 -5.65 -2.62 -18.26
N TYR A 21 -6.46 -1.56 -18.26
CA TYR A 21 -6.23 -0.39 -17.40
C TYR A 21 -6.30 -0.74 -15.92
N PHE A 22 -7.26 -1.56 -15.52
CA PHE A 22 -7.40 -2.02 -14.14
C PHE A 22 -6.21 -2.89 -13.72
N GLU A 23 -5.75 -3.80 -14.58
CA GLU A 23 -4.58 -4.63 -14.29
C GLU A 23 -3.31 -3.79 -14.10
N GLN A 24 -3.08 -2.81 -14.97
CA GLN A 24 -1.94 -1.88 -14.85
C GLN A 24 -1.99 -1.10 -13.54
N TYR A 25 -3.16 -0.54 -13.20
CA TYR A 25 -3.38 0.15 -11.92
C TYR A 25 -3.07 -0.78 -10.74
N TRP A 26 -3.62 -1.98 -10.72
CA TRP A 26 -3.44 -2.94 -9.64
C TRP A 26 -1.97 -3.32 -9.45
N ARG A 27 -1.25 -3.56 -10.55
CA ARG A 27 0.19 -3.85 -10.53
C ARG A 27 0.99 -2.69 -9.94
N TYR A 28 0.64 -1.46 -10.30
CA TYR A 28 1.30 -0.28 -9.76
C TYR A 28 1.03 -0.11 -8.26
N CYS A 29 -0.23 -0.21 -7.82
CA CYS A 29 -0.59 -0.15 -6.40
C CYS A 29 0.11 -1.22 -5.56
N ALA A 30 0.18 -2.45 -6.08
CA ALA A 30 0.92 -3.54 -5.42
C ALA A 30 2.42 -3.21 -5.30
N ALA A 31 3.02 -2.63 -6.34
CA ALA A 31 4.41 -2.20 -6.30
C ALA A 31 4.64 -1.10 -5.27
N VAL A 32 3.83 -0.03 -5.27
CA VAL A 32 3.94 1.09 -4.32
C VAL A 32 3.86 0.59 -2.88
N ARG A 33 2.89 -0.26 -2.56
CA ARG A 33 2.77 -0.86 -1.22
C ARG A 33 4.01 -1.65 -0.82
N ASN A 34 4.56 -2.47 -1.74
CA ASN A 34 5.77 -3.23 -1.46
C ASN A 34 6.96 -2.31 -1.18
N TRP A 35 7.10 -1.21 -1.94
CA TRP A 35 8.12 -0.19 -1.68
C TRP A 35 7.95 0.47 -0.31
N LEU A 36 6.71 0.84 0.06
CA LEU A 36 6.42 1.43 1.37
C LEU A 36 6.76 0.47 2.50
N VAL A 37 6.34 -0.80 2.43
CA VAL A 37 6.66 -1.80 3.45
C VAL A 37 8.17 -2.04 3.54
N ALA A 38 8.87 -2.17 2.41
CA ALA A 38 10.31 -2.36 2.39
C ALA A 38 11.06 -1.17 2.99
N PHE A 39 10.65 0.06 2.66
CA PHE A 39 11.19 1.28 3.25
C PHE A 39 10.95 1.33 4.76
N GLY A 40 9.72 1.02 5.19
CA GLY A 40 9.32 0.94 6.59
C GLY A 40 10.20 -0.02 7.41
N VAL A 41 10.32 -1.26 6.95
CA VAL A 41 11.14 -2.30 7.60
C VAL A 41 12.62 -1.92 7.56
N GLY A 42 13.12 -1.41 6.44
CA GLY A 42 14.50 -0.95 6.30
C GLY A 42 14.87 0.15 7.31
N GLY A 43 13.98 1.13 7.49
CA GLY A 43 14.15 2.20 8.49
C GLY A 43 14.22 1.66 9.92
N CYS A 44 13.36 0.71 10.28
CA CYS A 44 13.42 0.04 11.58
C CYS A 44 14.74 -0.70 11.79
N VAL A 45 15.21 -1.45 10.80
CA VAL A 45 16.48 -2.19 10.88
C VAL A 45 17.67 -1.25 11.06
N LEU A 46 17.70 -0.11 10.35
CA LEU A 46 18.76 0.89 10.50
C LEU A 46 18.83 1.45 11.91
N LEU A 47 17.68 1.72 12.55
CA LEU A 47 17.61 2.28 13.90
C LEU A 47 17.90 1.27 15.01
N ILE A 48 17.53 0.01 14.80
CA ILE A 48 17.78 -1.07 15.76
C ILE A 48 19.23 -1.56 15.66
N SER A 49 19.85 -1.46 14.48
CA SER A 49 21.22 -1.90 14.26
C SER A 49 22.23 -0.99 14.95
N GLU A 50 22.71 -1.43 16.13
CA GLU A 50 23.76 -0.77 16.93
C GLU A 50 25.11 -0.64 16.20
N ARG A 51 25.25 -1.28 15.03
CA ARG A 51 26.46 -1.20 14.20
C ARG A 51 26.59 0.14 13.47
N SER A 52 25.52 0.91 13.34
CA SER A 52 25.58 2.21 12.70
C SER A 52 25.98 3.27 13.73
N GLY A 53 27.27 3.59 13.81
CA GLY A 53 27.77 4.72 14.62
C GLY A 53 27.12 6.08 14.29
N ILE A 54 26.35 6.12 13.20
CA ILE A 54 25.55 7.22 12.66
C ILE A 54 24.53 7.76 13.67
N PHE A 55 23.96 6.90 14.53
CA PHE A 55 22.88 7.30 15.46
C PHE A 55 23.30 7.35 16.94
N LYS A 56 24.60 7.37 17.25
CA LYS A 56 25.10 7.42 18.64
C LYS A 56 24.67 8.69 19.41
N GLY A 57 24.34 9.78 18.70
CA GLY A 57 23.88 11.03 19.30
C GLY A 57 22.35 11.11 19.50
N VAL A 58 21.59 10.11 19.06
CA VAL A 58 20.12 10.10 19.15
C VAL A 58 19.68 9.61 20.53
N SER A 59 18.80 10.36 21.19
CA SER A 59 18.23 9.91 22.47
C SER A 59 17.43 8.62 22.28
N SER A 60 17.43 7.75 23.31
CA SER A 60 16.69 6.49 23.27
C SER A 60 15.19 6.71 23.00
N GLU A 61 14.63 7.79 23.55
CA GLU A 61 13.23 8.19 23.35
C GLU A 61 12.96 8.59 21.89
N MET A 62 13.80 9.44 21.30
CA MET A 62 13.63 9.85 19.90
C MET A 62 13.77 8.67 18.95
N ARG A 63 14.69 7.74 19.22
CA ARG A 63 14.81 6.50 18.45
C ARG A 63 13.54 5.65 18.55
N ALA A 64 12.99 5.48 19.74
CA ALA A 64 11.74 4.74 19.94
C ALA A 64 10.57 5.39 19.19
N ASP A 65 10.48 6.72 19.21
CA ASP A 65 9.45 7.46 18.47
C ASP A 65 9.56 7.29 16.96
N ILE A 66 10.78 7.35 16.40
CA ILE A 66 10.97 7.12 14.98
C ILE A 66 10.59 5.67 14.63
N VAL A 67 11.02 4.68 15.41
CA VAL A 67 10.62 3.27 15.18
C VAL A 67 9.10 3.11 15.23
N ARG A 68 8.40 3.74 16.18
CA ARG A 68 6.93 3.71 16.26
C ARG A 68 6.27 4.28 15.00
N LEU A 69 6.78 5.38 14.46
CA LEU A 69 6.29 5.96 13.20
C LEU A 69 6.45 4.96 12.05
N PHE A 70 7.64 4.39 11.87
CA PHE A 70 7.91 3.43 10.79
C PHE A 70 7.05 2.16 10.94
N VAL A 71 6.91 1.63 12.15
CA VAL A 71 6.03 0.48 12.44
C VAL A 71 4.57 0.80 12.16
N ALA A 72 4.07 1.97 12.57
CA ALA A 72 2.69 2.39 12.31
C ALA A 72 2.39 2.44 10.80
N GLY A 73 3.31 2.98 10.00
CA GLY A 73 3.18 3.00 8.54
C GLY A 73 3.17 1.60 7.93
N VAL A 74 4.00 0.67 8.43
CA VAL A 74 4.01 -0.74 7.96
C VAL A 74 2.70 -1.45 8.31
N ILE A 75 2.20 -1.26 9.53
CA ILE A 75 0.93 -1.84 9.98
C ILE A 75 -0.23 -1.34 9.11
N ALA A 76 -0.27 -0.05 8.79
CA ALA A 76 -1.29 0.52 7.92
C ALA A 76 -1.29 -0.15 6.53
N GLN A 77 -0.09 -0.32 5.93
CA GLN A 77 0.06 -0.98 4.63
C GLN A 77 -0.32 -2.48 4.66
N LEU A 78 0.00 -3.18 5.76
CA LEU A 78 -0.40 -4.57 5.94
C LEU A 78 -1.92 -4.71 6.11
N ALA A 79 -2.53 -3.83 6.90
CA ALA A 79 -3.99 -3.79 7.06
C ALA A 79 -4.67 -3.54 5.71
N LEU A 80 -4.14 -2.61 4.91
CA LEU A 80 -4.64 -2.34 3.56
C LEU A 80 -4.54 -3.58 2.65
N ALA A 81 -3.42 -4.29 2.68
CA ALA A 81 -3.25 -5.54 1.92
C ALA A 81 -4.28 -6.61 2.32
N LEU A 82 -4.57 -6.74 3.61
CA LEU A 82 -5.54 -7.70 4.13
C LEU A 82 -6.97 -7.35 3.72
N ILE A 83 -7.34 -6.07 3.80
CA ILE A 83 -8.65 -5.57 3.34
C ILE A 83 -8.80 -5.84 1.84
N ASN A 84 -7.79 -5.50 1.04
CA ASN A 84 -7.81 -5.72 -0.39
C ASN A 84 -7.90 -7.21 -0.76
N LYS A 85 -7.15 -8.07 -0.07
CA LYS A 85 -7.26 -9.53 -0.23
C LYS A 85 -8.66 -10.03 0.11
N TRP A 86 -9.25 -9.53 1.20
CA TRP A 86 -10.60 -9.88 1.62
C TRP A 86 -11.62 -9.51 0.52
N ILE A 87 -11.65 -8.26 0.07
CA ILE A 87 -12.59 -7.79 -0.97
C ILE A 87 -12.52 -8.68 -2.22
N HIS A 88 -11.30 -8.92 -2.73
CA HIS A 88 -11.11 -9.73 -3.93
C HIS A 88 -11.56 -11.19 -3.73
N TRP A 89 -11.33 -11.75 -2.54
CA TRP A 89 -11.80 -13.10 -2.22
C TRP A 89 -13.33 -13.21 -2.30
N TYR A 90 -14.06 -12.26 -1.69
CA TYR A 90 -15.53 -12.28 -1.72
C TYR A 90 -16.11 -11.98 -3.11
N ILE A 91 -15.48 -11.09 -3.88
CA ILE A 91 -15.88 -10.82 -5.27
C ILE A 91 -15.68 -12.07 -6.14
N TYR A 92 -14.52 -12.72 -6.03
CA TYR A 92 -14.23 -13.96 -6.75
C TYR A 92 -15.25 -15.05 -6.39
N TRP A 93 -15.52 -15.24 -5.10
CA TRP A 93 -16.47 -16.26 -4.65
C TRP A 93 -17.91 -15.96 -5.08
N GLY A 94 -18.31 -14.68 -5.08
CA GLY A 94 -19.63 -14.27 -5.58
C GLY A 94 -19.80 -14.44 -7.09
N ASN A 95 -18.71 -14.36 -7.87
CA ASN A 95 -18.76 -14.67 -9.30
C ASN A 95 -18.79 -16.18 -9.57
N ALA A 96 -18.23 -17.00 -8.67
CA ALA A 96 -18.24 -18.46 -8.78
C ALA A 96 -19.55 -19.10 -8.29
N ASP A 97 -20.23 -18.50 -7.31
CA ASP A 97 -21.49 -18.99 -6.76
C ASP A 97 -22.53 -17.86 -6.65
N GLU A 98 -23.53 -17.89 -7.52
CA GLU A 98 -24.62 -16.90 -7.56
C GLU A 98 -25.41 -16.82 -6.24
N LYS A 99 -25.52 -17.92 -5.49
CA LYS A 99 -26.22 -17.91 -4.19
C LYS A 99 -25.46 -17.06 -3.17
N PHE A 100 -24.13 -17.03 -3.27
CA PHE A 100 -23.28 -16.26 -2.38
C PHE A 100 -23.36 -14.75 -2.62
N ARG A 101 -23.80 -14.29 -3.81
CA ARG A 101 -24.03 -12.86 -4.11
C ARG A 101 -25.11 -12.22 -3.24
N THR A 102 -26.04 -13.02 -2.71
CA THR A 102 -27.09 -12.53 -1.81
C THR A 102 -26.61 -12.37 -0.36
N SER A 103 -25.40 -12.86 -0.04
CA SER A 103 -24.87 -12.82 1.33
C SER A 103 -24.51 -11.40 1.78
N CYS A 104 -24.68 -11.14 3.09
CA CYS A 104 -24.32 -9.86 3.69
C CYS A 104 -22.83 -9.52 3.49
N LEU A 105 -21.95 -10.53 3.55
CA LEU A 105 -20.51 -10.37 3.37
C LEU A 105 -20.14 -9.96 1.94
N TYR A 106 -20.84 -10.46 0.92
CA TYR A 106 -20.68 -9.99 -0.45
C TYR A 106 -21.10 -8.53 -0.59
N ARG A 107 -22.27 -8.13 -0.03
CA ARG A 107 -22.75 -6.74 -0.08
C ARG A 107 -21.83 -5.75 0.64
N VAL A 108 -21.23 -6.17 1.77
CA VAL A 108 -20.21 -5.37 2.46
C VAL A 108 -18.97 -5.24 1.59
N SER A 109 -18.48 -6.33 1.01
CA SER A 109 -17.27 -6.32 0.18
C SER A 109 -17.47 -5.49 -1.10
N ASP A 110 -18.63 -5.59 -1.73
CA ASP A 110 -19.02 -4.79 -2.89
C ASP A 110 -19.06 -3.29 -2.54
N ARG A 111 -19.64 -2.94 -1.39
CA ARG A 111 -19.65 -1.54 -0.92
C ARG A 111 -18.27 -1.03 -0.57
N VAL A 112 -17.44 -1.82 0.10
CA VAL A 112 -16.05 -1.44 0.42
C VAL A 112 -15.21 -1.36 -0.86
N SER A 113 -15.51 -2.14 -1.91
CA SER A 113 -14.80 -2.04 -3.20
C SER A 113 -14.96 -0.66 -3.86
N THR A 114 -16.06 0.04 -3.57
CA THR A 114 -16.25 1.43 -4.03
C THR A 114 -15.41 2.46 -3.26
N TRP A 115 -14.82 2.08 -2.13
CA TRP A 115 -14.02 2.95 -1.28
C TRP A 115 -12.54 2.93 -1.66
N PHE A 116 -12.23 3.09 -2.95
CA PHE A 116 -10.85 3.20 -3.45
C PHE A 116 -10.05 4.31 -2.73
N PHE A 117 -10.76 5.30 -2.19
CA PHE A 117 -10.15 6.38 -1.41
C PHE A 117 -9.43 5.87 -0.15
N LEU A 118 -9.80 4.71 0.40
CA LEU A 118 -9.07 4.12 1.52
C LEU A 118 -7.63 3.75 1.16
N ASP A 119 -7.39 3.24 -0.05
CA ASP A 119 -6.04 2.94 -0.53
C ASP A 119 -5.21 4.24 -0.59
N ILE A 120 -5.77 5.29 -1.20
CA ILE A 120 -5.10 6.60 -1.33
C ILE A 120 -4.80 7.22 0.04
N VAL A 121 -5.78 7.22 0.96
CA VAL A 121 -5.58 7.80 2.30
C VAL A 121 -4.53 7.01 3.08
N ALA A 122 -4.56 5.68 3.01
CA ALA A 122 -3.57 4.86 3.68
C ALA A 122 -2.16 5.08 3.12
N ASP A 123 -2.02 5.20 1.80
CA ASP A 123 -0.74 5.49 1.16
C ASP A 123 -0.21 6.88 1.53
N LEU A 124 -1.06 7.91 1.47
CA LEU A 124 -0.70 9.27 1.88
C LEU A 124 -0.34 9.34 3.37
N PHE A 125 -1.10 8.65 4.22
CA PHE A 125 -0.80 8.54 5.65
C PHE A 125 0.57 7.88 5.88
N THR A 126 0.83 6.74 5.24
CA THR A 126 2.12 6.05 5.35
C THR A 126 3.26 6.95 4.86
N CYS A 127 3.09 7.64 3.73
CA CYS A 127 4.09 8.59 3.21
C CYS A 127 4.37 9.73 4.21
N ALA A 128 3.33 10.32 4.80
CA ALA A 128 3.47 11.40 5.77
C ALA A 128 4.20 10.93 7.03
N VAL A 129 3.83 9.78 7.57
CA VAL A 129 4.46 9.19 8.76
C VAL A 129 5.94 8.87 8.50
N TYR A 130 6.26 8.30 7.34
CA TYR A 130 7.64 8.02 6.94
C TYR A 130 8.45 9.29 6.69
N ALA A 131 7.86 10.30 6.06
CA ALA A 131 8.52 11.59 5.86
C ALA A 131 8.87 12.25 7.21
N VAL A 132 7.95 12.23 8.18
CA VAL A 132 8.21 12.76 9.54
C VAL A 132 9.30 11.94 10.24
N GLY A 133 9.27 10.61 10.14
CA GLY A 133 10.28 9.75 10.73
C GLY A 133 11.66 9.96 10.11
N ALA A 134 11.74 10.07 8.79
CA ALA A 134 12.98 10.34 8.05
C ALA A 134 13.53 11.74 8.35
N TRP A 135 12.65 12.75 8.46
CA TRP A 135 13.03 14.10 8.86
C TRP A 135 13.64 14.13 10.26
N LYS A 136 12.97 13.49 11.24
CA LYS A 136 13.51 13.34 12.60
C LYS A 136 14.87 12.65 12.58
N MET A 137 15.03 11.58 11.82
CA MET A 137 16.31 10.91 11.66
C MET A 137 17.39 11.84 11.10
N PHE A 138 17.08 12.62 10.06
CA PHE A 138 18.01 13.55 9.41
C PHE A 138 18.46 14.69 10.33
N VAL A 139 17.54 15.32 11.05
CA VAL A 139 17.86 16.39 12.02
C VAL A 139 18.72 15.88 13.18
N SER A 140 18.62 14.59 13.49
CA SER A 140 19.39 13.97 14.56
C SER A 140 20.83 13.60 14.19
N LEU A 141 21.24 13.79 12.94
CA LEU A 141 22.59 13.48 12.49
C LEU A 141 23.59 14.55 12.98
N PRO A 142 24.78 14.13 13.47
CA PRO A 142 25.84 15.07 13.84
C PRO A 142 26.24 15.92 12.62
N GLY A 143 26.12 17.25 12.73
CA GLY A 143 26.43 18.20 11.66
C GLY A 143 25.22 18.83 10.95
N SER A 144 23.98 18.49 11.36
CA SER A 144 22.74 19.09 10.82
C SER A 144 22.40 20.46 11.45
N THR A 145 23.02 20.83 12.57
CA THR A 145 22.90 22.14 13.22
C THR A 145 24.06 23.06 12.81
N ASN A 146 23.80 23.97 11.88
CA ASN A 146 24.44 25.28 11.79
C ASN A 146 23.40 26.35 12.15
#